data_AF-A0A519SUB1-F1
#
_entry.id   AF-A0A519SUB1-F1
#
_cell.length_a   1.000
_cell.length_b   1.000
_cell.length_c   1.000
_cell.angle_alpha   90.00
_cell.angle_beta   90.00
_cell.angle_gamma   90.00
#
_symmetry.space_group_name_H-M   'P 1'
#
loop_
_entity.id
_entity.type
_entity.pdbx_description
1 polymer ?
#
loop_
_entity_poly.entity_id
_entity_poly.type
_entity_poly.pdbx_seq_one_letter_code
_entity_poly.pdbx_strand_id
1 'polypeptide(L)'
;MKINILSYTFFLIFFSVASVFSKEVAPLAKNGVLDLRDQTMDQTIPLNGEWKFYWQKLIIPNDTTKGITVPFPEKWNDFSIDGKKLPAFGYATYSLKLLMPKSVGNLRIAMPDVYCAYR
;
A
#
# COMPACT_ATOMS: atom_id res chain seq x y z
N MET A 1 33.32 25.68 -40.16
CA MET A 1 32.56 25.26 -38.96
C MET A 1 32.76 23.77 -38.74
N LYS A 2 33.67 23.35 -37.85
CA LYS A 2 33.82 21.94 -37.46
C LYS A 2 32.76 21.67 -36.40
N ILE A 3 31.71 20.96 -36.78
CA ILE A 3 30.62 20.58 -35.88
C ILE A 3 31.14 19.44 -34.99
N ASN A 4 31.16 19.65 -33.67
CA ASN A 4 31.77 18.76 -32.69
C ASN A 4 30.95 17.46 -32.55
N ILE A 5 31.39 16.38 -33.21
CA ILE A 5 30.83 15.03 -33.09
C ILE A 5 30.75 14.57 -31.63
N LEU A 6 31.68 14.98 -30.76
CA LEU A 6 31.65 14.71 -29.32
C LEU A 6 30.37 15.24 -28.61
N SER A 7 29.80 16.35 -29.10
CA SER A 7 28.60 16.96 -28.51
C SER A 7 27.35 16.11 -28.75
N TYR A 8 27.25 15.46 -29.91
CA TYR A 8 26.14 14.57 -30.25
C TYR A 8 26.21 13.25 -29.51
N THR A 9 27.42 12.71 -29.30
CA THR A 9 27.62 11.49 -28.49
C THR A 9 27.23 11.73 -27.04
N PHE A 10 27.58 12.89 -26.47
CA PHE A 10 27.18 13.26 -25.11
C PHE A 10 25.66 13.42 -24.98
N PHE A 11 25.01 14.03 -25.98
CA PHE A 11 23.55 14.21 -26.01
C PHE A 11 22.79 12.88 -26.15
N LEU A 12 23.30 11.94 -26.96
CA LEU A 12 22.73 10.59 -27.12
C LEU A 12 22.86 9.73 -25.86
N ILE A 13 23.98 9.84 -25.13
CA ILE A 13 24.15 9.17 -23.84
C ILE A 13 23.22 9.78 -22.78
N PHE A 14 23.02 11.10 -22.78
CA PHE A 14 22.10 11.75 -21.84
C PHE A 14 20.63 11.36 -22.07
N PHE A 15 20.22 11.17 -23.33
CA PHE A 15 18.85 10.80 -23.68
C PHE A 15 18.53 9.31 -23.39
N SER A 16 19.51 8.41 -23.50
CA SER A 16 19.29 6.99 -23.19
C SER A 16 19.20 6.72 -21.68
N VAL A 17 19.94 7.48 -20.85
CA VAL A 17 19.88 7.35 -19.38
C VAL A 17 18.54 7.85 -18.81
N ALA A 18 17.92 8.85 -19.44
CA ALA A 18 16.62 9.37 -19.00
C ALA A 18 15.45 8.38 -19.19
N SER A 19 15.62 7.35 -20.03
CA SER A 19 14.55 6.42 -20.39
C SER A 19 14.44 5.19 -19.46
N VAL A 20 15.33 5.04 -18.47
CA VAL A 20 15.51 3.76 -17.73
C VAL A 20 14.87 3.76 -16.33
N PHE A 21 14.26 4.85 -15.85
CA PHE A 21 13.69 4.91 -14.50
C PHE A 21 12.23 5.36 -14.46
N SER A 22 11.32 4.59 -15.08
CA SER A 22 9.93 4.56 -14.64
C SER A 22 9.80 3.48 -13.56
N LYS A 23 10.09 3.83 -12.31
CA LYS A 23 9.74 2.96 -11.18
C LYS A 23 8.22 2.99 -11.05
N GLU A 24 7.57 1.89 -11.43
CA GLU A 24 6.13 1.73 -11.27
C GLU A 24 5.78 2.01 -9.80
N VAL A 25 4.98 3.05 -9.56
CA VAL A 25 4.60 3.44 -8.20
C VAL A 25 3.62 2.40 -7.71
N ALA A 26 3.99 1.66 -6.67
CA ALA A 26 3.11 0.67 -6.07
C ALA A 26 1.75 1.31 -5.69
N PRO A 27 0.62 0.67 -6.03
CA PRO A 27 -0.68 1.22 -5.71
C PRO A 27 -0.87 1.31 -4.19
N LEU A 28 -1.54 2.39 -3.76
CA LEU A 28 -1.90 2.59 -2.37
C LEU A 28 -3.39 2.31 -2.17
N ALA A 29 -3.71 1.69 -1.05
CA ALA A 29 -5.08 1.51 -0.63
C ALA A 29 -5.76 2.87 -0.43
N LYS A 30 -6.99 3.00 -0.90
CA LYS A 30 -7.83 4.19 -0.69
C LYS A 30 -9.17 3.73 -0.13
N ASN A 31 -9.59 4.33 0.97
CA ASN A 31 -10.85 3.98 1.64
C ASN A 31 -11.03 2.47 1.89
N GLY A 32 -9.96 1.75 2.23
CA GLY A 32 -10.00 0.31 2.52
C GLY A 32 -10.10 -0.58 1.27
N VAL A 33 -9.84 -0.04 0.09
CA VAL A 33 -9.76 -0.82 -1.16
C VAL A 33 -8.40 -0.61 -1.80
N LEU A 34 -7.72 -1.70 -2.13
CA LEU A 34 -6.50 -1.69 -2.94
C LEU A 34 -6.80 -2.39 -4.27
N ASP A 35 -6.64 -1.66 -5.36
CA ASP A 35 -6.85 -2.17 -6.70
C ASP A 35 -5.56 -2.72 -7.28
N LEU A 36 -5.51 -4.03 -7.49
CA LEU A 36 -4.37 -4.74 -8.05
C LEU A 36 -4.68 -5.36 -9.41
N ARG A 37 -5.82 -5.04 -10.03
CA ARG A 37 -6.27 -5.68 -11.28
C ARG A 37 -5.30 -5.51 -12.43
N ASP A 38 -4.57 -4.40 -12.44
CA ASP A 38 -3.57 -4.03 -13.45
C ASP A 38 -2.14 -4.34 -13.00
N GLN A 39 -1.94 -5.10 -11.91
CA GLN A 39 -0.64 -5.39 -11.33
C GLN A 39 -0.19 -6.82 -11.63
N THR A 40 1.11 -7.01 -11.87
CA THR A 40 1.74 -8.33 -11.92
C THR A 40 2.03 -8.83 -10.50
N MET A 41 1.86 -10.14 -10.27
CA MET A 41 2.03 -10.78 -8.96
C MET A 41 3.40 -11.48 -8.83
N ASP A 42 4.39 -11.00 -9.57
CA ASP A 42 5.76 -11.52 -9.64
C ASP A 42 6.67 -10.97 -8.54
N GLN A 43 6.26 -9.87 -7.91
CA GLN A 43 6.97 -9.23 -6.80
C GLN A 43 6.06 -9.02 -5.59
N THR A 44 6.68 -8.80 -4.43
CA THR A 44 5.95 -8.42 -3.20
C THR A 44 5.33 -7.05 -3.38
N ILE A 45 4.00 -6.98 -3.28
CA ILE A 45 3.25 -5.72 -3.31
C ILE A 45 2.96 -5.30 -1.85
N PRO A 46 3.42 -4.12 -1.40
CA PRO A 46 3.08 -3.62 -0.08
C PRO A 46 1.61 -3.25 -0.01
N LEU A 47 0.92 -3.66 1.05
CA LEU A 47 -0.50 -3.36 1.27
C LEU A 47 -0.69 -2.00 1.98
N ASN A 48 0.10 -0.99 1.61
CA ASN A 48 0.13 0.31 2.27
C ASN A 48 -1.05 1.20 1.86
N GLY A 49 -1.33 2.21 2.68
CA GLY A 49 -2.33 3.25 2.40
C GLY A 49 -3.45 3.25 3.42
N GLU A 50 -4.67 3.48 2.96
CA GLU A 50 -5.83 3.67 3.81
C GLU A 50 -6.62 2.36 4.03
N TRP A 51 -6.69 1.92 5.28
CA TRP A 51 -7.43 0.71 5.68
C TRP A 51 -8.71 1.06 6.43
N LYS A 52 -9.69 0.16 6.43
CA LYS A 52 -10.82 0.24 7.37
C LYS A 52 -10.37 -0.20 8.75
N PHE A 53 -10.76 0.57 9.75
CA PHE A 53 -10.37 0.39 11.14
C PHE A 53 -11.58 0.44 12.07
N TYR A 54 -11.57 -0.49 13.03
CA TYR A 54 -12.68 -0.74 13.94
C TYR A 54 -12.14 -0.86 15.35
N TRP A 55 -12.14 0.26 16.07
CA TRP A 55 -11.68 0.30 17.46
C TRP A 55 -12.60 -0.51 18.37
N GLN A 56 -12.02 -1.39 19.20
CA GLN A 56 -12.71 -2.26 20.17
C GLN A 56 -13.87 -3.06 19.57
N LYS A 57 -13.68 -3.53 18.33
CA LYS A 57 -14.64 -4.40 17.65
C LYS A 57 -13.91 -5.50 16.91
N LEU A 58 -14.37 -6.74 17.10
CA LEU A 58 -13.93 -7.90 16.34
C LEU A 58 -14.92 -8.10 15.19
N ILE A 59 -14.50 -7.68 14.00
CA ILE A 59 -15.33 -7.74 12.81
C ILE A 59 -15.13 -9.09 12.13
N ILE A 60 -16.22 -9.71 11.68
CA ILE A 60 -16.19 -10.93 10.88
C ILE A 60 -16.39 -10.61 9.40
N PRO A 61 -15.99 -11.50 8.48
CA PRO A 61 -16.36 -11.36 7.07
C PRO A 61 -17.89 -11.17 6.94
N ASN A 62 -18.31 -10.21 6.09
CA ASN A 62 -19.70 -9.80 5.84
C ASN A 62 -20.40 -8.98 6.93
N ASP A 63 -19.72 -8.60 8.00
CA ASP A 63 -20.25 -7.61 8.94
C ASP A 63 -20.43 -6.23 8.25
N THR A 64 -21.58 -5.59 8.45
CA THR A 64 -21.94 -4.31 7.85
C THR A 64 -21.58 -3.10 8.73
N THR A 65 -20.92 -3.33 9.86
CA THR A 65 -20.46 -2.27 10.75
C THR A 65 -19.63 -1.25 9.97
N LYS A 66 -19.91 0.03 10.20
CA LYS A 66 -19.13 1.12 9.61
C LYS A 66 -17.82 1.28 10.39
N GLY A 67 -16.71 1.18 9.67
CA GLY A 67 -15.37 1.51 10.16
C GLY A 67 -14.94 2.89 9.69
N ILE A 68 -13.95 3.45 10.38
CA ILE A 68 -13.26 4.66 9.91
C ILE A 68 -12.12 4.26 8.97
N THR A 69 -11.60 5.22 8.21
CA THR A 69 -10.42 5.01 7.39
C THR A 69 -9.20 5.54 8.15
N VAL A 70 -8.12 4.76 8.22
CA VAL A 70 -6.86 5.15 8.88
C VAL A 70 -5.65 4.80 8.00
N PRO A 71 -4.54 5.53 8.10
CA PRO A 71 -3.30 5.15 7.44
C PRO A 71 -2.71 3.86 8.04
N PHE A 72 -2.13 3.03 7.18
CA PHE A 72 -1.43 1.81 7.54
C PHE A 72 -0.08 1.77 6.81
N PRO A 73 1.03 1.37 7.47
CA PRO A 73 1.15 0.76 8.81
C PRO A 73 1.48 1.78 9.92
N GLU A 74 0.51 2.60 10.33
CA GLU A 74 0.68 3.49 11.49
C GLU A 74 0.14 2.88 12.79
N LYS A 75 0.71 3.28 13.92
CA LYS A 75 0.28 2.83 15.25
C LYS A 75 -1.09 3.42 15.57
N TRP A 76 -2.05 2.60 16.01
CA TRP A 76 -3.40 3.09 16.31
C TRP A 76 -3.43 4.13 17.41
N ASN A 77 -2.47 4.08 18.35
CA ASN A 77 -2.47 4.98 19.47
C ASN A 77 -2.10 6.40 19.05
N ASP A 78 -1.65 6.62 17.81
CA ASP A 78 -1.47 7.94 17.22
C ASP A 78 -2.75 8.47 16.54
N PHE A 79 -3.78 7.63 16.36
CA PHE A 79 -5.07 8.05 15.81
C PHE A 79 -5.95 8.72 16.85
N SER A 80 -6.87 9.57 16.37
CA SER A 80 -7.90 10.20 17.19
C SER A 80 -9.29 9.92 16.62
N ILE A 81 -10.22 9.51 17.48
CA ILE A 81 -11.64 9.31 17.17
C ILE A 81 -12.43 10.30 18.02
N ASP A 82 -13.30 11.09 17.40
CA ASP A 82 -14.10 12.12 18.08
C ASP A 82 -13.27 13.09 18.93
N GLY A 83 -12.09 13.47 18.42
CA GLY A 83 -11.16 14.39 19.11
C GLY A 83 -10.37 13.76 20.27
N LYS A 84 -10.51 12.45 20.51
CA LYS A 84 -9.77 11.73 21.56
C LYS A 84 -8.74 10.79 20.96
N LYS A 85 -7.49 10.92 21.40
CA LYS A 85 -6.39 10.01 21.05
C LYS A 85 -6.70 8.61 21.58
N LEU A 86 -6.47 7.57 20.77
CA LEU A 86 -6.72 6.20 21.19
C LEU A 86 -5.67 5.72 22.19
N PRO A 87 -6.05 4.92 23.20
CA PRO A 87 -5.10 4.38 24.16
C PRO A 87 -4.25 3.26 23.53
N ALA A 88 -3.09 2.99 24.12
CA ALA A 88 -2.24 1.86 23.72
C ALA A 88 -2.90 0.51 24.02
N PHE A 89 -3.65 0.41 25.12
CA PHE A 89 -4.34 -0.82 25.51
C PHE A 89 -5.71 -0.94 24.85
N GLY A 90 -5.96 -2.08 24.22
CA GLY A 90 -7.22 -2.38 23.56
C GLY A 90 -7.05 -3.43 22.47
N TYR A 91 -8.02 -3.49 21.58
CA TYR A 91 -8.01 -4.34 20.41
C TYR A 91 -8.74 -3.64 19.28
N ALA A 92 -8.45 -4.02 18.05
CA ALA A 92 -9.09 -3.47 16.87
C ALA A 92 -9.11 -4.50 15.74
N THR A 93 -9.99 -4.27 14.77
CA THR A 93 -9.92 -4.96 13.49
C THR A 93 -9.46 -3.99 12.42
N TYR A 94 -8.53 -4.45 11.58
CA TYR A 94 -8.11 -3.80 10.34
C TYR A 94 -8.67 -4.60 9.16
N SER A 95 -9.21 -3.92 8.15
CA SER A 95 -9.79 -4.56 6.97
C SER A 95 -9.36 -3.85 5.70
N LEU A 96 -8.93 -4.64 4.72
CA LEU A 96 -8.56 -4.20 3.38
C LEU A 96 -9.21 -5.13 2.35
N LYS A 97 -9.88 -4.54 1.36
CA LYS A 97 -10.41 -5.27 0.21
C LYS A 97 -9.43 -5.18 -0.95
N LEU A 98 -8.99 -6.35 -1.45
CA LEU A 98 -8.14 -6.43 -2.63
C LEU A 98 -9.00 -6.68 -3.88
N LEU A 99 -8.78 -5.92 -4.94
CA LEU A 99 -9.31 -6.24 -6.27
C LEU A 99 -8.20 -6.94 -7.06
N MET A 100 -8.40 -8.23 -7.36
CA MET A 100 -7.34 -9.08 -7.92
C MET A 100 -7.42 -9.15 -9.46
N PRO A 101 -6.29 -9.36 -10.16
CA PRO A 101 -6.30 -9.76 -11.56
C PRO A 101 -7.11 -11.03 -11.78
N LYS A 102 -7.62 -11.23 -13.01
CA LYS A 102 -8.47 -12.39 -13.35
C LYS A 102 -7.78 -13.75 -13.20
N SER A 103 -6.47 -13.79 -13.40
CA SER A 103 -5.66 -15.00 -13.31
C SER A 103 -4.46 -14.70 -12.43
N VAL A 104 -4.41 -15.34 -11.27
CA VAL A 104 -3.28 -15.27 -10.33
C VAL A 104 -2.89 -16.69 -9.94
N GLY A 105 -1.59 -16.91 -9.78
CA GLY A 105 -1.07 -18.17 -9.23
C GLY A 105 -1.30 -18.27 -7.73
N ASN A 106 -0.54 -19.15 -7.07
CA ASN A 106 -0.55 -19.25 -5.61
C ASN A 106 0.02 -17.98 -5.00
N LEU A 107 -0.77 -17.30 -4.16
CA LEU A 107 -0.37 -16.11 -3.44
C LEU A 107 -0.08 -16.42 -1.98
N ARG A 108 0.73 -15.58 -1.36
CA ARG A 108 1.01 -15.60 0.06
C ARG A 108 0.88 -14.19 0.61
N ILE A 109 0.36 -14.07 1.82
CA ILE A 109 0.37 -12.82 2.57
C ILE A 109 1.51 -12.92 3.56
N ALA A 110 2.48 -12.01 3.46
CA ALA A 110 3.50 -11.84 4.48
C ALA A 110 2.93 -10.94 5.58
N MET A 111 2.95 -11.43 6.82
CA MET A 111 2.64 -10.63 8.00
C MET A 111 3.97 -10.31 8.71
N PRO A 112 4.40 -9.03 8.73
CA PRO A 112 5.56 -8.63 9.51
C PRO A 112 5.23 -8.61 11.01
N ASP A 113 6.13 -8.09 11.82
CA ASP A 113 5.92 -7.97 13.27
C ASP A 113 4.63 -7.19 13.59
N VAL A 114 3.83 -7.76 14.48
CA VAL A 114 2.56 -7.21 14.95
C VAL A 114 2.54 -7.22 16.47
N TYR A 115 2.11 -6.11 17.06
CA TYR A 115 2.25 -5.91 18.50
C TYR A 115 1.15 -6.60 19.32
N CYS A 116 1.64 -7.25 20.38
CA CYS A 116 0.99 -8.09 21.38
C CYS A 116 0.28 -9.35 20.87
N ALA A 117 -0.68 -9.26 19.94
CA ALA A 117 -1.39 -10.42 19.38
C ALA A 117 -2.17 -10.06 18.11
N TYR A 118 -2.40 -11.04 17.25
CA TYR A 118 -3.24 -10.92 16.06
C TYR A 118 -3.99 -12.22 15.80
N ARG A 119 -5.03 -12.16 14.96
CA ARG A 119 -5.80 -13.29 14.48
C ARG A 119 -6.08 -13.14 12.99
#